data_AF-A0A0Q7IUZ9-F1
#
_entry.id   AF-A0A0Q7IUZ9-F1
#
_cell.length_a   1.000
_cell.length_b   1.000
_cell.length_c   1.000
_cell.angle_alpha   90.00
_cell.angle_beta   90.00
_cell.angle_gamma   90.00
#
_symmetry.space_group_name_H-M   'P 1'
#
loop_
_entity.id
_entity.type
_entity.pdbx_description
1 polymer ?
#
loop_
_entity_poly.entity_id
_entity_poly.type
_entity_poly.pdbx_seq_one_letter_code
_entity_poly.pdbx_strand_id
1 'polypeptide(L)'
;MGVQPISVPQSLAYVLTAAGDRNGVDFDYLLQTAMRESSLNPQAKAQTSSAVGLFQFLESTWMQVMKEEGPRLGYGDIANNIERSSDGDYFVRDPATRAEILKLREDPQIASDLAAAFTKSNGDYLSQRFGRMPSAGELYIAHFLGAQGAERMFTAGLQDPDQVAADLFPKQAAANRSIFYADGHARTIREVYRALVSKHEGGEASAPFVAQQMAGQPSVPEAPLVPSRFSPENMSFTGLFKTEIEDFSATGTGGEGGAFFTQLYAR
;
A
#
# COMPACT_ATOMS: atom_id res chain seq x y z
N MET A 1 -22.10 -2.83 20.84
CA MET A 1 -20.97 -3.77 21.01
C MET A 1 -19.70 -2.97 21.05
N GLY A 2 -18.93 -3.03 22.14
CA GLY A 2 -17.71 -2.24 22.28
C GLY A 2 -16.65 -2.73 21.29
N VAL A 3 -16.10 -1.82 20.49
CA VAL A 3 -14.88 -2.11 19.72
C VAL A 3 -13.76 -2.30 20.72
N GLN A 4 -13.25 -3.53 20.85
CA GLN A 4 -12.05 -3.79 21.63
C GLN A 4 -10.91 -3.02 20.94
N PRO A 5 -10.17 -2.15 21.65
CA PRO A 5 -9.03 -1.47 21.06
C PRO A 5 -8.02 -2.54 20.61
N ILE A 6 -7.59 -2.45 19.35
CA ILE A 6 -6.57 -3.35 18.82
C ILE A 6 -5.27 -3.03 19.56
N SER A 7 -4.90 -3.89 20.50
CA SER A 7 -3.66 -3.75 21.24
C SER A 7 -2.52 -4.29 20.38
N VAL A 8 -1.72 -3.38 19.81
CA VAL A 8 -0.49 -3.75 19.11
C VAL A 8 0.55 -4.19 20.14
N PRO A 9 1.15 -5.39 20.02
CA PRO A 9 2.23 -5.80 20.90
C PRO A 9 3.40 -4.80 20.82
N GLN A 10 3.95 -4.38 21.96
CA GLN A 10 5.03 -3.37 21.99
C GLN A 10 6.26 -3.79 21.15
N SER A 11 6.62 -5.08 21.17
CA SER A 11 7.69 -5.62 20.33
C SER A 11 7.40 -5.44 18.84
N LEU A 12 6.14 -5.60 18.43
CA LEU A 12 5.72 -5.41 17.04
C LEU A 12 5.75 -3.93 16.64
N ALA A 13 5.26 -3.05 17.51
CA ALA A 13 5.32 -1.61 17.29
C ALA A 13 6.77 -1.11 17.10
N TYR A 14 7.70 -1.63 17.90
CA TYR A 14 9.11 -1.32 17.79
C TYR A 14 9.71 -1.73 16.44
N VAL A 15 9.49 -2.98 15.99
CA VAL A 15 10.08 -3.45 14.71
C VAL A 15 9.48 -2.74 13.50
N LEU A 16 8.19 -2.40 13.55
CA LEU A 16 7.51 -1.62 12.49
C LEU A 16 8.05 -0.19 12.42
N THR A 17 8.24 0.45 13.58
CA THR A 17 8.83 1.81 13.66
C THR A 17 10.25 1.80 13.11
N ALA A 18 11.09 0.87 13.58
CA ALA A 18 12.47 0.78 13.15
C ALA A 18 12.61 0.49 11.64
N ALA A 19 11.75 -0.36 11.08
CA ALA A 19 11.72 -0.64 9.65
C ALA A 19 11.29 0.59 8.83
N GLY A 20 10.28 1.32 9.33
CA GLY A 20 9.81 2.57 8.75
C GLY A 20 10.91 3.64 8.71
N ASP A 21 11.56 3.90 9.85
CA ASP A 21 12.62 4.91 9.99
C ASP A 21 13.80 4.65 9.04
N ARG A 22 14.19 3.38 8.84
CA ARG A 22 15.30 3.02 7.94
C ARG A 22 14.97 3.20 6.46
N ASN A 23 13.70 3.16 6.08
CA ASN A 23 13.27 3.15 4.68
C ASN A 23 12.46 4.38 4.27
N GLY A 24 12.13 5.26 5.22
CA GLY A 24 11.26 6.42 4.97
C GLY A 24 9.82 6.00 4.65
N VAL A 25 9.30 5.01 5.38
CA VAL A 25 7.91 4.54 5.24
C VAL A 25 7.19 4.77 6.57
N ASP A 26 6.00 5.35 6.52
CA ASP A 26 5.23 5.68 7.72
C ASP A 26 4.85 4.43 8.52
N PHE A 27 4.97 4.53 9.85
CA PHE A 27 4.56 3.47 10.78
C PHE A 27 3.10 3.06 10.55
N ASP A 28 2.20 4.04 10.39
CA ASP A 28 0.76 3.78 10.21
C ASP A 28 0.48 2.95 8.96
N TYR A 29 1.22 3.20 7.88
CA TYR A 29 1.11 2.41 6.66
C TYR A 29 1.54 0.95 6.90
N LEU A 30 2.69 0.73 7.54
CA LEU A 30 3.17 -0.62 7.84
C LEU A 30 2.23 -1.36 8.80
N LEU A 31 1.70 -0.67 9.80
CA LEU A 31 0.75 -1.22 10.75
C LEU A 31 -0.56 -1.62 10.05
N GLN A 32 -1.13 -0.74 9.24
CA GLN A 32 -2.37 -1.02 8.50
C GLN A 32 -2.18 -2.19 7.52
N THR A 33 -1.04 -2.24 6.84
CA THR A 33 -0.70 -3.35 5.94
C THR A 33 -0.62 -4.65 6.73
N ALA A 34 0.14 -4.69 7.83
CA ALA A 34 0.26 -5.88 8.68
C ALA A 34 -1.09 -6.34 9.28
N MET A 35 -1.94 -5.40 9.68
CA MET A 35 -3.31 -5.69 10.14
C MET A 35 -4.15 -6.31 9.03
N ARG A 36 -4.09 -5.74 7.83
CA ARG A 36 -4.85 -6.22 6.67
C ARG A 36 -4.40 -7.61 6.22
N GLU A 37 -3.09 -7.83 6.17
CA GLU A 37 -2.50 -9.05 5.62
C GLU A 37 -2.57 -10.23 6.59
N SER A 38 -2.34 -10.00 7.89
CA SER A 38 -2.19 -11.09 8.86
C SER A 38 -2.92 -10.89 10.16
N SER A 39 -3.66 -9.78 10.34
CA SER A 39 -4.17 -9.37 11.65
C SER A 39 -3.07 -9.32 12.71
N LEU A 40 -1.88 -8.81 12.33
CA LEU A 40 -0.67 -8.73 13.16
C LEU A 40 -0.07 -10.08 13.57
N ASN A 41 -0.41 -11.18 12.89
CA ASN A 41 0.12 -12.50 13.18
C ASN A 41 1.37 -12.81 12.33
N PRO A 42 2.58 -12.84 12.91
CA PRO A 42 3.81 -13.13 12.17
C PRO A 42 3.90 -14.59 11.71
N GLN A 43 3.03 -15.47 12.20
CA GLN A 43 2.96 -16.89 11.81
C GLN A 43 1.81 -17.17 10.83
N ALA A 44 1.12 -16.15 10.33
CA ALA A 44 0.00 -16.32 9.40
C ALA A 44 0.45 -17.02 8.11
N LYS A 45 -0.31 -18.02 7.67
CA LYS A 45 -0.08 -18.78 6.43
C LYS A 45 -1.37 -18.84 5.63
N ALA A 46 -1.33 -18.35 4.40
CA ALA A 46 -2.46 -18.47 3.49
C ALA A 46 -2.69 -19.94 3.10
N GLN A 47 -3.95 -20.33 2.94
CA GLN A 47 -4.32 -21.71 2.57
C GLN A 47 -4.22 -21.97 1.06
N THR A 48 -4.25 -20.92 0.25
CA THR A 48 -4.41 -21.00 -1.22
C THR A 48 -3.21 -20.41 -1.98
N SER A 49 -2.20 -19.92 -1.27
CA SER A 49 -1.01 -19.31 -1.86
C SER A 49 0.22 -19.60 -1.02
N SER A 50 1.38 -19.17 -1.50
CA SER A 50 2.63 -19.29 -0.75
C SER A 50 2.84 -18.16 0.26
N ALA A 51 1.83 -17.32 0.50
CA ALA A 51 1.93 -16.17 1.40
C ALA A 51 2.14 -16.58 2.86
N VAL A 52 3.16 -15.99 3.49
CA VAL A 52 3.53 -16.25 4.89
C VAL A 52 3.89 -14.95 5.58
N GLY A 53 3.60 -14.88 6.88
CA GLY A 53 4.13 -13.86 7.77
C GLY A 53 3.26 -12.63 7.90
N LEU A 54 3.81 -11.64 8.60
CA LEU A 54 3.14 -10.40 8.98
C LEU A 54 2.55 -9.63 7.79
N PHE A 55 3.27 -9.67 6.66
CA PHE A 55 2.94 -8.98 5.40
C PHE A 55 2.57 -9.95 4.27
N GLN A 56 2.29 -11.23 4.58
CA GLN A 56 1.85 -12.23 3.60
C GLN A 56 2.72 -12.32 2.34
N PHE A 57 4.05 -12.29 2.51
CA PHE A 57 5.00 -12.37 1.41
C PHE A 57 4.89 -13.71 0.66
N LEU A 58 4.67 -13.63 -0.66
CA LEU A 58 4.85 -14.76 -1.57
C LEU A 58 6.32 -15.16 -1.66
N GLU A 59 6.58 -16.43 -1.97
CA GLU A 59 7.96 -16.93 -2.09
C GLU A 59 8.78 -16.16 -3.14
N SER A 60 8.21 -15.93 -4.32
CA SER A 60 8.89 -15.22 -5.41
C SER A 60 9.24 -13.78 -5.02
N THR A 61 8.28 -13.07 -4.43
CA THR A 61 8.45 -11.68 -3.98
C THR A 61 9.47 -11.60 -2.84
N TRP A 62 9.42 -12.53 -1.89
CA TRP A 62 10.40 -12.60 -0.81
C TRP A 62 11.82 -12.77 -1.34
N MET A 63 12.02 -13.71 -2.26
CA MET A 63 13.35 -13.95 -2.85
C MET A 63 13.85 -12.73 -3.63
N GLN A 64 12.97 -12.08 -4.40
CA GLN A 64 13.29 -10.85 -5.11
C GLN A 64 13.74 -9.76 -4.14
N VAL A 65 12.89 -9.41 -3.17
CA VAL A 65 13.15 -8.29 -2.25
C VAL A 65 14.38 -8.58 -1.39
N MET A 66 14.54 -9.82 -0.91
CA MET A 66 15.75 -10.22 -0.18
C MET A 66 17.01 -10.08 -1.05
N LYS A 67 16.94 -10.45 -2.33
CA LYS A 67 18.09 -10.31 -3.25
C LYS A 67 18.43 -8.85 -3.54
N GLU A 68 17.42 -8.03 -3.82
CA GLU A 68 17.57 -6.65 -4.29
C GLU A 68 17.85 -5.69 -3.12
N GLU A 69 17.12 -5.83 -2.02
CA GLU A 69 17.14 -4.89 -0.90
C GLU A 69 17.90 -5.44 0.32
N GLY A 70 18.02 -6.77 0.46
CA GLY A 70 18.68 -7.41 1.60
C GLY A 70 20.10 -6.88 1.90
N PRO A 71 20.99 -6.70 0.90
CA PRO A 71 22.36 -6.23 1.17
C PRO A 71 22.43 -4.89 1.92
N ARG A 72 21.60 -3.91 1.55
CA ARG A 72 21.59 -2.59 2.23
C ARG A 72 20.92 -2.63 3.60
N LEU A 73 20.14 -3.67 3.88
CA LEU A 73 19.48 -3.90 5.17
C LEU A 73 20.34 -4.73 6.13
N GLY A 74 21.54 -5.16 5.71
CA GLY A 74 22.41 -6.02 6.50
C GLY A 74 22.18 -7.51 6.30
N TYR A 75 21.35 -7.91 5.33
CA TYR A 75 21.07 -9.31 4.96
C TYR A 75 21.87 -9.77 3.74
N GLY A 76 23.05 -9.18 3.51
CA GLY A 76 23.89 -9.49 2.34
C GLY A 76 24.26 -10.96 2.24
N ASP A 77 24.58 -11.61 3.36
CA ASP A 77 24.92 -13.04 3.39
C ASP A 77 23.75 -13.92 2.95
N ILE A 78 22.52 -13.55 3.35
CA ILE A 78 21.31 -14.24 2.90
C ILE A 78 21.08 -13.99 1.40
N ALA A 79 21.18 -12.72 0.98
CA ALA A 79 20.99 -12.31 -0.42
C ALA A 79 21.99 -12.96 -1.38
N ASN A 80 23.20 -13.28 -0.92
CA ASN A 80 24.23 -13.94 -1.71
C ASN A 80 23.86 -15.39 -2.08
N ASN A 81 23.00 -16.04 -1.30
CA ASN A 81 22.50 -17.38 -1.59
C ASN A 81 21.38 -17.39 -2.65
N ILE A 82 20.83 -16.23 -3.00
CA ILE A 82 19.75 -16.09 -3.97
C ILE A 82 20.35 -15.72 -5.32
N GLU A 83 20.04 -16.53 -6.34
CA GLU A 83 20.44 -16.33 -7.73
C GLU A 83 19.27 -15.83 -8.56
N ARG A 84 19.59 -15.09 -9.62
CA ARG A 84 18.63 -14.64 -10.63
C ARG A 84 18.82 -15.45 -11.91
N SER A 85 17.77 -16.08 -12.41
CA SER A 85 17.80 -16.81 -13.68
C SER A 85 17.89 -15.87 -14.87
N SER A 86 18.17 -16.41 -16.06
CA SER A 86 18.12 -15.66 -17.32
C SER A 86 16.75 -15.04 -17.59
N ASP A 87 15.70 -15.69 -17.10
CA ASP A 87 14.30 -15.28 -17.30
C ASP A 87 13.85 -14.26 -16.25
N GLY A 88 14.73 -13.93 -15.29
CA GLY A 88 14.50 -12.92 -14.27
C GLY A 88 13.96 -13.45 -12.95
N ASP A 89 13.72 -14.76 -12.83
CA ASP A 89 13.24 -15.41 -11.60
C ASP A 89 14.33 -15.52 -10.53
N TYR A 90 13.93 -15.47 -9.26
CA TYR A 90 14.83 -15.61 -8.12
C TYR A 90 14.74 -17.01 -7.51
N PHE A 91 15.87 -17.67 -7.33
CA PHE A 91 15.94 -19.04 -6.82
C PHE A 91 17.16 -19.27 -5.92
N VAL A 92 17.10 -20.33 -5.12
CA VAL A 92 18.20 -20.80 -4.26
C VAL A 92 18.48 -22.25 -4.64
N ARG A 93 19.73 -22.60 -4.94
CA ARG A 93 20.10 -23.94 -5.43
C ARG A 93 19.90 -25.03 -4.40
N ASP A 94 20.35 -24.79 -3.18
CA ASP A 94 20.26 -25.75 -2.09
C ASP A 94 18.85 -25.71 -1.47
N PRO A 95 18.10 -26.83 -1.46
CA PRO A 95 16.75 -26.87 -0.89
C PRO A 95 16.69 -26.56 0.61
N ALA A 96 17.72 -26.92 1.39
CA ALA A 96 17.76 -26.66 2.82
C ALA A 96 17.92 -25.15 3.09
N THR A 97 18.91 -24.53 2.44
CA THR A 97 19.12 -23.07 2.45
C THR A 97 17.87 -22.34 1.98
N ARG A 98 17.21 -22.82 0.90
CA ARG A 98 15.96 -22.25 0.42
C ARG A 98 14.87 -22.24 1.51
N ALA A 99 14.71 -23.36 2.22
CA ALA A 99 13.72 -23.47 3.29
C ALA A 99 14.03 -22.53 4.46
N GLU A 100 15.30 -22.39 4.84
CA GLU A 100 15.74 -21.46 5.88
C GLU A 100 15.41 -20.01 5.50
N ILE A 101 15.77 -19.59 4.29
CA ILE A 101 15.51 -18.23 3.79
C ILE A 101 14.00 -17.94 3.74
N LEU A 102 13.19 -18.90 3.31
CA LEU A 102 11.74 -18.75 3.25
C LEU A 102 11.08 -18.69 4.63
N LYS A 103 11.68 -19.34 5.64
CA LYS A 103 11.19 -19.30 7.02
C LYS A 103 11.36 -17.93 7.65
N LEU A 104 12.32 -17.12 7.19
CA LEU A 104 12.53 -15.76 7.68
C LEU A 104 11.33 -14.83 7.43
N ARG A 105 10.36 -15.21 6.58
CA ARG A 105 9.06 -14.52 6.47
C ARG A 105 8.27 -14.50 7.78
N GLU A 106 8.53 -15.46 8.65
CA GLU A 106 7.91 -15.58 9.97
C GLU A 106 8.61 -14.72 11.03
N ASP A 107 9.77 -14.13 10.72
CA ASP A 107 10.50 -13.22 11.60
C ASP A 107 9.95 -11.79 11.47
N PRO A 108 9.36 -11.19 12.53
CA PRO A 108 8.76 -9.86 12.45
C PRO A 108 9.73 -8.75 12.07
N GLN A 109 11.00 -8.85 12.48
CA GLN A 109 12.01 -7.82 12.19
C GLN A 109 12.37 -7.85 10.70
N ILE A 110 12.77 -9.02 10.20
CA ILE A 110 13.17 -9.19 8.80
C ILE A 110 11.99 -8.92 7.87
N ALA A 111 10.80 -9.43 8.20
CA ALA A 111 9.60 -9.19 7.41
C ALA A 111 9.23 -7.70 7.35
N SER A 112 9.38 -6.95 8.45
CA SER A 112 9.12 -5.51 8.47
C SER A 112 10.15 -4.73 7.66
N ASP A 113 11.44 -5.08 7.79
CA ASP A 113 12.51 -4.45 7.03
C ASP A 113 12.32 -4.64 5.51
N LEU A 114 12.01 -5.85 5.07
CA LEU A 114 11.74 -6.14 3.66
C LEU A 114 10.43 -5.50 3.18
N ALA A 115 9.38 -5.45 3.99
CA ALA A 115 8.12 -4.80 3.63
C ALA A 115 8.29 -3.28 3.44
N ALA A 116 9.02 -2.62 4.35
CA ALA A 116 9.33 -1.21 4.26
C ALA A 116 10.23 -0.92 3.05
N ALA A 117 11.26 -1.74 2.83
CA ALA A 117 12.13 -1.63 1.67
C ALA A 117 11.38 -1.80 0.34
N PHE A 118 10.51 -2.81 0.25
CA PHE A 118 9.69 -3.05 -0.93
C PHE A 118 8.68 -1.92 -1.19
N THR A 119 8.08 -1.39 -0.13
CA THR A 119 7.17 -0.23 -0.22
C THR A 119 7.93 0.98 -0.75
N LYS A 120 9.13 1.25 -0.21
CA LYS A 120 9.97 2.35 -0.66
C LYS A 120 10.34 2.21 -2.14
N SER A 121 10.85 1.04 -2.56
CA SER A 121 11.28 0.83 -3.95
C SER A 121 10.11 0.92 -4.93
N ASN A 122 8.94 0.41 -4.57
CA ASN A 122 7.70 0.58 -5.34
C ASN A 122 7.29 2.07 -5.42
N GLY A 123 7.37 2.80 -4.31
CA GLY A 123 7.05 4.22 -4.23
C GLY A 123 7.97 5.07 -5.10
N ASP A 124 9.28 4.84 -5.02
CA ASP A 124 10.29 5.52 -5.82
C ASP A 124 10.08 5.24 -7.32
N TYR A 125 9.81 3.97 -7.68
CA TYR A 125 9.51 3.59 -9.07
C TYR A 125 8.31 4.35 -9.60
N LEU A 126 7.16 4.26 -8.92
CA LEU A 126 5.93 4.90 -9.36
C LEU A 126 6.05 6.42 -9.38
N SER A 127 6.76 7.01 -8.41
CA SER A 127 7.05 8.44 -8.39
C SER A 127 7.82 8.89 -9.63
N GLN A 128 8.84 8.13 -10.04
CA GLN A 128 9.57 8.41 -11.28
C GLN A 128 8.71 8.28 -12.54
N ARG A 129 7.75 7.34 -12.57
CA ARG A 129 6.87 7.14 -13.73
C ARG A 129 5.76 8.19 -13.83
N PHE A 130 5.17 8.58 -12.71
CA PHE A 130 3.96 9.42 -12.68
C PHE A 130 4.20 10.86 -12.19
N GLY A 131 5.41 11.19 -11.73
CA GLY A 131 5.80 12.54 -11.32
C GLY A 131 5.25 12.98 -9.96
N ARG A 132 4.66 12.08 -9.19
CA ARG A 132 4.17 12.32 -7.83
C ARG A 132 4.34 11.09 -6.94
N MET A 133 4.44 11.30 -5.64
CA MET A 133 4.40 10.18 -4.69
C MET A 133 3.06 9.45 -4.78
N PRO A 134 3.07 8.09 -4.79
CA PRO A 134 1.83 7.32 -4.69
C PRO A 134 1.18 7.54 -3.31
N SER A 135 -0.15 7.51 -3.26
CA SER A 135 -0.88 7.46 -1.99
C SER A 135 -0.64 6.14 -1.26
N ALA A 136 -1.00 6.05 0.02
CA ALA A 136 -0.96 4.79 0.78
C ALA A 136 -1.74 3.66 0.07
N GLY A 137 -2.91 3.97 -0.49
CA GLY A 137 -3.68 2.99 -1.26
C GLY A 137 -2.99 2.55 -2.54
N GLU A 138 -2.29 3.46 -3.24
CA GLU A 138 -1.54 3.13 -4.45
C GLU A 138 -0.25 2.35 -4.15
N LEU A 139 0.43 2.65 -3.04
CA LEU A 139 1.52 1.83 -2.51
C LEU A 139 1.02 0.41 -2.19
N TYR A 140 -0.19 0.27 -1.66
CA TYR A 140 -0.79 -1.04 -1.45
C TYR A 140 -1.11 -1.75 -2.78
N ILE A 141 -1.59 -1.04 -3.80
CA ILE A 141 -1.75 -1.62 -5.15
C ILE A 141 -0.40 -2.14 -5.66
N ALA A 142 0.69 -1.40 -5.45
CA ALA A 142 2.04 -1.83 -5.83
C ALA A 142 2.54 -3.01 -5.00
N HIS A 143 2.18 -3.09 -3.72
CA HIS A 143 2.45 -4.26 -2.89
C HIS A 143 1.75 -5.51 -3.47
N PHE A 144 0.50 -5.37 -3.89
CA PHE A 144 -0.33 -6.47 -4.39
C PHE A 144 0.01 -6.90 -5.83
N LEU A 145 0.28 -5.95 -6.73
CA LEU A 145 0.54 -6.20 -8.16
C LEU A 145 2.04 -6.19 -8.53
N GLY A 146 2.91 -5.71 -7.65
CA GLY A 146 4.26 -5.25 -7.97
C GLY A 146 4.26 -3.87 -8.63
N ALA A 147 5.42 -3.18 -8.62
CA ALA A 147 5.59 -1.85 -9.22
C ALA A 147 5.11 -1.76 -10.68
N GLN A 148 5.51 -2.72 -11.53
CA GLN A 148 5.13 -2.75 -12.94
C GLN A 148 3.65 -3.06 -13.14
N GLY A 149 3.07 -3.91 -12.28
CA GLY A 149 1.63 -4.21 -12.32
C GLY A 149 0.79 -3.00 -11.94
N ALA A 150 1.22 -2.24 -10.93
CA ALA A 150 0.61 -0.97 -10.56
C ALA A 150 0.73 0.08 -11.67
N GLU A 151 1.92 0.24 -12.27
CA GLU A 151 2.10 1.12 -13.43
C GLU A 151 1.14 0.76 -14.58
N ARG A 152 1.03 -0.53 -14.89
CA ARG A 152 0.11 -1.01 -15.93
C ARG A 152 -1.33 -0.68 -15.58
N MET A 153 -1.73 -0.84 -14.30
CA MET A 153 -3.09 -0.52 -13.85
C MET A 153 -3.38 0.98 -13.94
N PHE A 154 -2.46 1.83 -13.51
CA PHE A 154 -2.64 3.28 -13.55
C PHE A 154 -2.64 3.81 -14.98
N THR A 155 -1.76 3.30 -15.84
CA THR A 155 -1.74 3.61 -17.27
C THR A 155 -3.05 3.19 -17.93
N ALA A 156 -3.54 1.99 -17.64
CA ALA A 156 -4.83 1.52 -18.09
C ALA A 156 -5.98 2.43 -17.62
N GLY A 157 -5.98 2.82 -16.34
CA GLY A 157 -6.99 3.74 -15.79
C GLY A 157 -6.99 5.14 -16.41
N LEU A 158 -5.80 5.64 -16.80
CA LEU A 158 -5.65 6.91 -17.52
C LEU A 158 -6.16 6.84 -18.96
N GLN A 159 -6.06 5.67 -19.59
CA GLN A 159 -6.54 5.44 -20.96
C GLN A 159 -8.05 5.23 -20.99
N ASP A 160 -8.53 4.25 -20.21
CA ASP A 160 -9.94 3.90 -20.06
C ASP A 160 -10.16 3.26 -18.69
N PRO A 161 -10.78 3.96 -17.72
CA PRO A 161 -11.07 3.41 -16.41
C PRO A 161 -12.18 2.35 -16.38
N ASP A 162 -12.99 2.27 -17.44
CA ASP A 162 -14.15 1.38 -17.53
C ASP A 162 -13.84 0.06 -18.26
N GLN A 163 -12.60 -0.12 -18.73
CA GLN A 163 -12.15 -1.40 -19.28
C GLN A 163 -12.06 -2.50 -18.20
N VAL A 164 -12.32 -3.74 -18.62
CA VAL A 164 -12.36 -4.91 -17.73
C VAL A 164 -10.96 -5.23 -17.21
N ALA A 165 -10.78 -5.16 -15.88
CA ALA A 165 -9.48 -5.39 -15.25
C ALA A 165 -9.00 -6.84 -15.42
N ALA A 166 -9.92 -7.81 -15.47
CA ALA A 166 -9.60 -9.21 -15.64
C ALA A 166 -8.93 -9.54 -16.99
N ASP A 167 -9.22 -8.77 -18.04
CA ASP A 167 -8.63 -8.96 -19.36
C ASP A 167 -7.16 -8.50 -19.39
N LEU A 168 -6.85 -7.46 -18.61
CA LEU A 168 -5.50 -6.94 -18.48
C LEU A 168 -4.66 -7.76 -17.48
N PHE A 169 -5.27 -8.27 -16.41
CA PHE A 169 -4.59 -8.98 -15.32
C PHE A 169 -5.12 -10.41 -15.13
N PRO A 170 -5.10 -11.28 -16.16
CA PRO A 170 -5.79 -12.58 -16.10
C PRO A 170 -5.24 -13.50 -15.00
N LYS A 171 -3.93 -13.47 -14.75
CA LYS A 171 -3.30 -14.27 -13.68
C LYS A 171 -3.76 -13.81 -12.30
N GLN A 172 -3.72 -12.50 -12.04
CA GLN A 172 -4.13 -11.92 -10.76
C GLN A 172 -5.64 -12.06 -10.55
N ALA A 173 -6.43 -11.91 -11.61
CA ALA A 173 -7.87 -12.11 -11.59
C ALA A 173 -8.27 -13.55 -11.28
N ALA A 174 -7.54 -14.54 -11.81
CA ALA A 174 -7.74 -15.94 -11.48
C ALA A 174 -7.41 -16.23 -10.00
N ALA A 175 -6.30 -15.68 -9.50
CA ALA A 175 -5.86 -15.89 -8.12
C ALA A 175 -6.70 -15.12 -7.08
N ASN A 176 -7.29 -13.98 -7.45
CA ASN A 176 -7.94 -13.05 -6.52
C ASN A 176 -9.35 -12.68 -7.00
N ARG A 177 -10.22 -13.69 -7.16
CA ARG A 177 -11.55 -13.49 -7.74
C ARG A 177 -12.41 -12.46 -7.00
N SER A 178 -12.32 -12.38 -5.68
CA SER A 178 -13.08 -11.39 -4.88
C SER A 178 -12.66 -9.93 -5.12
N ILE A 179 -11.44 -9.72 -5.62
CA ILE A 179 -10.92 -8.39 -5.97
C ILE A 179 -11.28 -8.02 -7.40
N PHE A 180 -11.25 -8.97 -8.33
CA PHE A 180 -11.49 -8.73 -9.76
C PHE A 180 -12.93 -8.95 -10.21
N TYR A 181 -13.79 -9.53 -9.37
CA TYR A 181 -15.18 -9.82 -9.70
C TYR A 181 -16.12 -9.49 -8.53
N ALA A 182 -17.35 -9.09 -8.85
CA ALA A 182 -18.45 -8.89 -7.90
C ALA A 182 -19.73 -9.44 -8.52
N ASP A 183 -20.49 -10.25 -7.77
CA ASP A 183 -21.76 -10.83 -8.21
C ASP A 183 -21.70 -11.50 -9.60
N GLY A 184 -20.59 -12.21 -9.87
CA GLY A 184 -20.33 -12.89 -11.15
C GLY A 184 -19.85 -11.99 -12.29
N HIS A 185 -19.82 -10.66 -12.11
CA HIS A 185 -19.38 -9.70 -13.11
C HIS A 185 -17.92 -9.31 -12.90
N ALA A 186 -17.18 -9.13 -14.00
CA ALA A 186 -15.80 -8.65 -13.95
C ALA A 186 -15.77 -7.16 -13.63
N ARG A 187 -14.94 -6.78 -12.66
CA ARG A 187 -14.74 -5.38 -12.29
C ARG A 187 -13.90 -4.65 -13.33
N THR A 188 -14.23 -3.38 -13.52
CA THR A 188 -13.44 -2.40 -14.27
C THR A 188 -12.15 -2.03 -13.54
N ILE A 189 -11.21 -1.37 -14.22
CA ILE A 189 -10.00 -0.82 -13.58
C ILE A 189 -10.37 0.12 -12.42
N ARG A 190 -11.35 1.00 -12.61
CA ARG A 190 -11.83 1.92 -11.56
C ARG A 190 -12.33 1.18 -10.31
N GLU A 191 -13.09 0.11 -10.51
CA GLU A 191 -13.66 -0.67 -9.42
C GLU A 191 -12.61 -1.46 -8.65
N VAL A 192 -11.63 -2.07 -9.35
CA VAL A 192 -10.52 -2.77 -8.70
C VAL A 192 -9.65 -1.77 -7.93
N TYR A 193 -9.35 -0.60 -8.51
CA TYR A 193 -8.61 0.46 -7.83
C TYR A 193 -9.30 0.86 -6.51
N ARG A 194 -10.60 1.19 -6.56
CA ARG A 194 -11.38 1.55 -5.36
C ARG A 194 -11.42 0.43 -4.32
N ALA A 195 -11.59 -0.82 -4.77
CA ALA A 195 -11.58 -1.97 -3.86
C ALA A 195 -10.26 -2.11 -3.10
N LEU A 196 -9.12 -1.87 -3.77
CA LEU A 196 -7.79 -1.99 -3.17
C LEU A 196 -7.45 -0.81 -2.25
N VAL A 197 -7.87 0.41 -2.63
CA VAL A 197 -7.55 1.67 -1.96
C VAL A 197 -8.44 1.95 -0.74
N SER A 198 -9.72 1.55 -0.78
CA SER A 198 -10.71 1.84 0.29
C SER A 198 -10.30 1.40 1.70
N LYS A 199 -9.35 0.47 1.83
CA LYS A 199 -8.84 -0.02 3.12
C LYS A 199 -7.64 0.76 3.65
N HIS A 200 -7.03 1.63 2.85
CA HIS A 200 -5.89 2.48 3.22
C HIS A 200 -6.24 3.97 3.30
N GLU A 201 -7.38 4.41 2.75
CA GLU A 201 -7.86 5.79 2.89
C GLU A 201 -8.54 6.08 4.25
N GLY A 202 -8.98 5.05 4.97
CA GLY A 202 -9.63 5.18 6.29
C GLY A 202 -8.68 5.52 7.44
N GLY A 203 -7.45 5.93 7.13
CA GLY A 203 -6.38 6.22 8.06
C GLY A 203 -5.88 7.65 7.92
N GLU A 204 -6.76 8.65 8.05
CA GLU A 204 -6.30 9.85 8.75
C GLU A 204 -5.81 9.35 10.10
N ALA A 205 -4.50 9.49 10.35
CA ALA A 205 -3.85 9.11 11.59
C ALA A 205 -4.82 9.44 12.74
N SER A 206 -5.24 8.44 13.50
CA SER A 206 -6.15 8.67 14.61
C SER A 206 -5.47 9.67 15.54
N ALA A 207 -5.87 10.95 15.43
CA ALA A 207 -5.39 12.06 16.24
C ALA A 207 -5.26 11.73 17.74
N PRO A 208 -6.12 10.89 18.35
CA PRO A 208 -5.91 10.47 19.74
C PRO A 208 -4.66 9.60 19.99
N PHE A 209 -4.16 8.85 19.01
CA PHE A 209 -2.95 8.00 19.16
C PHE A 209 -1.66 8.83 19.10
N VAL A 210 -1.59 9.78 18.16
CA VAL A 210 -0.47 10.74 18.06
C VAL A 210 -0.41 11.64 19.31
N ALA A 211 -1.57 12.09 19.80
CA ALA A 211 -1.65 12.87 21.04
C ALA A 211 -1.16 12.09 22.28
N GLN A 212 -1.43 10.77 22.34
CA GLN A 212 -0.98 9.91 23.45
C GLN A 212 0.54 9.67 23.43
N GLN A 213 1.16 9.67 22.24
CA GLN A 213 2.60 9.48 22.08
C GLN A 213 3.41 10.79 22.30
N MET A 214 2.81 11.96 22.05
CA MET A 214 3.43 13.26 22.34
C MET A 214 3.36 13.67 23.82
N ALA A 215 2.45 13.10 24.62
CA ALA A 215 2.31 13.39 26.05
C ALA A 215 3.51 12.94 26.91
N GLY A 216 4.51 12.26 26.32
CA GLY A 216 5.76 11.84 26.96
C GLY A 216 6.98 12.72 26.66
N GLN A 217 6.85 13.81 25.90
CA GLN A 217 7.95 14.71 25.54
C GLN A 217 7.85 16.08 26.24
N PRO A 218 8.98 16.70 26.65
CA PRO A 218 8.96 18.05 27.22
C PRO A 218 8.49 19.08 26.18
N SER A 219 7.63 20.00 26.62
CA SER A 219 6.90 20.98 25.81
C SER A 219 7.81 21.99 25.09
N VAL A 220 7.58 22.14 23.79
CA VAL A 220 8.12 23.23 22.95
C VAL A 220 7.00 24.27 22.76
N PRO A 221 7.27 25.60 22.73
CA PRO A 221 6.22 26.61 22.67
C PRO A 221 5.37 26.54 21.38
N GLU A 222 4.05 26.61 21.57
CA GLU A 222 3.01 26.49 20.55
C GLU A 222 2.91 27.77 19.68
N ALA A 223 3.00 27.61 18.37
CA ALA A 223 2.65 28.66 17.39
C ALA A 223 1.14 28.62 17.11
N PRO A 224 0.48 29.75 16.84
CA PRO A 224 -0.98 29.82 16.76
C PRO A 224 -1.54 28.98 15.61
N LEU A 225 -2.50 28.11 15.93
CA LEU A 225 -3.24 27.28 14.99
C LEU A 225 -4.13 28.16 14.11
N VAL A 226 -3.81 28.24 12.82
CA VAL A 226 -4.72 28.78 11.80
C VAL A 226 -5.75 27.68 11.49
N PRO A 227 -7.06 27.94 11.52
CA PRO A 227 -8.06 26.91 11.27
C PRO A 227 -7.90 26.33 9.86
N SER A 228 -7.86 25.00 9.78
CA SER A 228 -7.84 24.24 8.52
C SER A 228 -9.07 24.60 7.69
N ARG A 229 -8.84 24.95 6.42
CA ARG A 229 -9.90 25.35 5.48
C ARG A 229 -10.70 24.16 4.92
N PHE A 230 -10.44 22.96 5.43
CA PHE A 230 -11.13 21.74 5.03
C PHE A 230 -11.70 21.08 6.28
N SER A 231 -12.98 21.32 6.53
CA SER A 231 -13.77 20.59 7.52
C SER A 231 -14.79 19.71 6.78
N PRO A 232 -15.12 18.51 7.29
CA PRO A 232 -15.99 17.53 6.62
C PRO A 232 -17.38 18.06 6.24
N GLU A 233 -17.81 19.17 6.85
CA GLU A 233 -19.14 19.75 6.65
C GLU A 233 -19.30 20.55 5.35
N ASN A 234 -18.22 20.83 4.60
CA ASN A 234 -18.26 21.71 3.42
C ASN A 234 -17.96 21.02 2.06
N MET A 235 -18.24 19.72 1.94
CA MET A 235 -18.14 19.00 0.67
C MET A 235 -19.41 19.17 -0.18
N SER A 236 -19.55 20.35 -0.80
CA SER A 236 -20.47 20.59 -1.92
C SER A 236 -19.64 20.83 -3.18
N PHE A 237 -19.89 20.01 -4.22
CA PHE A 237 -19.12 19.85 -5.46
C PHE A 237 -19.14 21.08 -6.41
N THR A 238 -19.52 22.26 -5.92
CA THR A 238 -19.53 23.52 -6.68
C THR A 238 -18.89 24.70 -5.95
N GLY A 239 -18.28 24.48 -4.78
CA GLY A 239 -17.58 25.52 -4.02
C GLY A 239 -16.07 25.61 -4.27
N LEU A 240 -15.47 24.62 -4.93
CA LEU A 240 -14.01 24.47 -5.00
C LEU A 240 -13.32 25.23 -6.14
N PHE A 241 -14.05 25.91 -7.04
CA PHE A 241 -13.45 26.66 -8.17
C PHE A 241 -14.22 27.94 -8.60
N LYS A 242 -14.76 28.73 -7.66
CA LYS A 242 -15.40 30.03 -8.00
C LYS A 242 -14.57 31.21 -7.51
N THR A 243 -14.22 32.14 -8.40
CA THR A 243 -13.60 33.44 -8.05
C THR A 243 -14.55 34.63 -8.15
N GLU A 244 -15.85 34.41 -8.30
CA GLU A 244 -16.87 35.46 -8.23
C GLU A 244 -18.05 35.08 -7.31
N ILE A 245 -18.61 36.08 -6.63
CA ILE A 245 -19.82 35.98 -5.82
C ILE A 245 -20.98 35.79 -6.80
N GLU A 246 -21.63 34.62 -6.79
CA GLU A 246 -22.78 34.38 -7.65
C GLU A 246 -24.10 34.44 -6.87
N ASP A 247 -24.95 35.33 -7.35
CA ASP A 247 -26.39 35.38 -7.11
C ASP A 247 -27.06 34.17 -7.79
N PHE A 248 -28.11 33.64 -7.17
CA PHE A 248 -28.70 32.35 -7.54
C PHE A 248 -29.45 32.40 -8.88
N SER A 249 -29.05 31.57 -9.85
CA SER A 249 -29.89 31.12 -10.98
C SER A 249 -29.35 29.83 -11.59
N ALA A 250 -30.25 29.00 -12.11
CA ALA A 250 -30.13 27.55 -12.22
C ALA A 250 -29.50 26.98 -13.52
N THR A 251 -29.30 25.64 -13.48
CA THR A 251 -29.28 24.62 -14.57
C THR A 251 -27.94 24.19 -15.21
N GLY A 252 -27.80 22.87 -15.44
CA GLY A 252 -26.99 22.32 -16.54
C GLY A 252 -26.21 21.01 -16.28
N THR A 253 -26.49 19.97 -17.06
CA THR A 253 -26.05 18.55 -16.93
C THR A 253 -24.78 18.15 -17.72
N GLY A 254 -24.05 17.13 -17.23
CA GLY A 254 -23.56 15.99 -18.05
C GLY A 254 -22.04 15.80 -18.26
N GLY A 255 -21.49 14.64 -17.84
CA GLY A 255 -20.31 14.00 -18.43
C GLY A 255 -19.15 13.61 -17.49
N GLU A 256 -19.30 12.56 -16.67
CA GLU A 256 -18.25 12.10 -15.72
C GLU A 256 -17.80 10.65 -16.03
N GLY A 257 -16.82 10.47 -16.92
CA GLY A 257 -16.22 9.15 -17.19
C GLY A 257 -14.69 9.15 -17.13
N GLY A 258 -14.05 10.09 -17.83
CA GLY A 258 -12.59 10.25 -17.86
C GLY A 258 -12.00 11.09 -16.71
N ALA A 259 -12.84 11.69 -15.86
CA ALA A 259 -12.39 12.67 -14.88
C ALA A 259 -11.62 12.05 -13.69
N PHE A 260 -11.95 10.82 -13.28
CA PHE A 260 -11.41 10.24 -12.03
C PHE A 260 -9.87 10.09 -12.02
N PHE A 261 -9.27 9.38 -12.99
CA PHE A 261 -7.82 9.24 -13.04
C PHE A 261 -7.12 10.51 -13.53
N THR A 262 -7.76 11.27 -14.41
CA THR A 262 -7.21 12.56 -14.86
C THR A 262 -7.09 13.53 -13.68
N GLN A 263 -8.05 13.61 -12.76
CA GLN A 263 -7.95 14.44 -11.56
C GLN A 263 -6.88 13.96 -10.59
N LEU A 264 -6.65 12.64 -10.49
CA LEU A 264 -5.62 12.06 -9.61
C LEU A 264 -4.19 12.22 -10.15
N TYR A 265 -4.02 12.49 -11.44
CA TYR A 265 -2.71 12.50 -12.11
C TYR A 265 -2.48 13.71 -13.04
N ALA A 266 -3.39 14.69 -13.05
CA ALA A 266 -3.18 15.96 -13.75
C ALA A 266 -2.09 16.76 -13.02
N ARG A 267 -1.12 17.24 -13.81
CA ARG A 267 0.03 18.04 -13.37
C ARG A 267 -0.37 19.42 -12.85
#